data_AF-A0A0N5CUH8-F1
#
_entry.id   AF-A0A0N5CUH8-F1
#
_cell.length_a   1.000
_cell.length_b   1.000
_cell.length_c   1.000
_cell.angle_alpha   90.00
_cell.angle_beta   90.00
_cell.angle_gamma   90.00
#
_symmetry.space_group_name_H-M   'P 1'
#
loop_
_entity.id
_entity.type
_entity.pdbx_description
1 polymer ?
#
loop_
_entity_poly.entity_id
_entity_poly.type
_entity_poly.pdbx_seq_one_letter_code
_entity_poly.pdbx_strand_id
1 'polypeptide(L)'
;MLQIGKNLLILLFTLCPSEATQYQCGPSDSPFYRLLSQLFTLPCEQSQINSCCANHDQCYDDCDATRLTCDALFCDCLDKISANIYCRFVLD
;
A
#
# COMPACT_ATOMS: atom_id res chain seq x y z
N MET A 1 8.41 -6.72 -46.36
CA MET A 1 8.21 -5.59 -45.43
C MET A 1 7.14 -6.00 -44.42
N LEU A 2 7.55 -6.37 -43.21
CA LEU A 2 6.67 -6.86 -42.14
C LEU A 2 6.46 -5.70 -41.15
N GLN A 3 5.29 -5.08 -41.15
CA GLN A 3 4.93 -3.98 -40.24
C GLN A 3 3.58 -4.23 -39.52
N ILE A 4 3.23 -5.51 -39.31
CA ILE A 4 1.99 -5.90 -38.64
C ILE A 4 2.18 -5.96 -37.10
N GLY A 5 3.39 -5.76 -36.59
CA GLY A 5 3.73 -5.94 -35.17
C GLY A 5 3.70 -4.70 -34.26
N LYS A 6 3.12 -3.56 -34.68
CA LYS A 6 3.24 -2.30 -33.92
C LYS A 6 1.94 -1.76 -33.31
N ASN A 7 0.78 -2.26 -33.73
CA ASN A 7 -0.52 -1.73 -33.30
C ASN A 7 -1.22 -2.56 -32.22
N LEU A 8 -0.78 -3.79 -31.95
CA LEU A 8 -1.38 -4.59 -30.88
C LEU A 8 -0.94 -4.13 -29.48
N LEU A 9 0.26 -3.53 -29.36
CA LEU A 9 0.81 -3.07 -28.08
C LEU A 9 0.14 -1.78 -27.58
N ILE A 10 -0.56 -1.04 -28.45
CA ILE A 10 -1.16 0.27 -28.12
C ILE A 10 -2.57 0.09 -27.52
N LEU A 11 -3.23 -1.06 -27.72
CA LEU A 11 -4.59 -1.31 -27.23
C LEU A 11 -4.67 -1.68 -25.74
N LEU A 12 -3.55 -1.79 -25.03
CA LEU A 12 -3.52 -2.06 -23.57
C LEU A 12 -3.47 -0.79 -22.70
N PHE A 13 -3.34 0.40 -23.30
CA PHE A 13 -3.08 1.65 -22.56
C PHE A 13 -4.28 2.62 -22.47
N THR A 14 -5.47 2.24 -22.94
CA THR A 14 -6.69 3.05 -22.77
C THR A 14 -7.63 2.46 -21.73
N LEU A 15 -7.08 2.04 -20.60
CA LEU A 15 -7.80 2.09 -19.34
C LEU A 15 -7.46 3.45 -18.72
N CYS A 16 -8.49 4.24 -18.42
CA CYS A 16 -8.38 5.39 -17.53
C CYS A 16 -7.39 5.03 -16.40
N PRO A 17 -6.33 5.81 -16.13
CA PRO A 17 -5.60 5.62 -14.89
C PRO A 17 -6.63 5.90 -13.79
N SER A 18 -7.28 4.86 -13.28
CA SER A 18 -7.54 4.83 -11.85
C SER A 18 -6.17 5.08 -11.28
N GLU A 19 -5.99 6.20 -10.57
CA GLU A 19 -4.92 6.34 -9.59
C GLU A 19 -4.99 5.05 -8.76
N ALA A 20 -4.20 4.05 -9.16
CA ALA A 20 -4.04 2.84 -8.41
C ALA A 20 -3.38 3.38 -7.15
N THR A 21 -4.15 3.47 -6.08
CA THR A 21 -3.70 4.04 -4.82
C THR A 21 -2.38 3.37 -4.49
N GLN A 22 -1.28 4.13 -4.59
CA GLN A 22 0.05 3.58 -4.45
C GLN A 22 0.12 2.86 -3.10
N TYR A 23 0.74 1.69 -3.05
CA TYR A 23 0.94 1.00 -1.78
C TYR A 23 1.93 1.82 -0.94
N GLN A 24 1.45 2.35 0.19
CA GLN A 24 2.08 3.34 1.04
C GLN A 24 2.84 2.71 2.21
N CYS A 25 2.54 1.46 2.58
CA CYS A 25 3.27 0.80 3.67
C CYS A 25 4.75 0.59 3.31
N GLY A 26 5.62 1.25 4.07
CA GLY A 26 7.07 1.25 3.88
C GLY A 26 7.62 2.66 3.69
N PRO A 27 8.93 2.87 3.88
CA PRO A 27 9.56 4.19 3.78
C PRO A 27 9.20 4.89 2.46
N SER A 28 8.82 6.16 2.55
CA SER A 28 8.41 6.99 1.40
C SER A 28 9.53 7.21 0.39
N ASP A 29 10.78 7.15 0.84
CA ASP A 29 12.00 7.27 0.04
C ASP A 29 12.52 5.93 -0.51
N SER A 30 11.84 4.81 -0.25
CA SER A 30 12.30 3.49 -0.67
C SER A 30 11.22 2.62 -1.34
N PRO A 31 11.10 2.69 -2.67
CA PRO A 31 10.16 1.88 -3.44
C PRO A 31 10.35 0.37 -3.27
N PHE A 32 11.58 -0.08 -3.01
CA PHE A 32 11.88 -1.48 -2.78
C PHE A 32 11.20 -2.02 -1.51
N TYR A 33 11.25 -1.28 -0.40
CA TYR A 33 10.60 -1.70 0.84
C TYR A 33 9.07 -1.65 0.73
N ARG A 34 8.51 -0.71 -0.03
CA ARG A 34 7.08 -0.68 -0.34
C ARG A 34 6.64 -1.91 -1.14
N LEU A 35 7.42 -2.30 -2.15
CA LEU A 35 7.17 -3.53 -2.92
C LEU A 35 7.28 -4.78 -2.04
N LEU A 36 8.28 -4.86 -1.17
CA LEU A 36 8.43 -6.00 -0.26
C LEU A 36 7.24 -6.09 0.70
N SER A 37 6.84 -4.97 1.33
CA SER A 37 5.66 -4.93 2.21
C SER A 37 4.40 -5.35 1.46
N GLN A 38 4.22 -4.88 0.23
CA GLN A 38 3.10 -5.28 -0.62
C GLN A 38 3.11 -6.78 -0.92
N LEU A 39 4.30 -7.37 -1.17
CA LEU A 39 4.44 -8.80 -1.44
C LEU A 39 4.04 -9.65 -0.22
N PHE A 40 4.51 -9.29 0.98
CA PHE A 40 4.19 -10.02 2.22
C PHE A 40 2.73 -9.90 2.63
N THR A 41 2.07 -8.82 2.25
CA THR A 41 0.65 -8.59 2.53
C THR A 41 -0.28 -9.11 1.43
N LEU A 42 0.24 -9.70 0.34
CA LEU A 42 -0.56 -10.28 -0.74
C LEU A 42 -1.75 -11.16 -0.29
N PRO A 43 -1.59 -12.10 0.67
CA PRO A 43 -2.69 -12.96 1.12
C PRO A 43 -3.57 -12.31 2.20
N CYS A 44 -3.38 -11.01 2.47
CA CYS A 44 -4.06 -10.24 3.51
C CYS A 44 -4.94 -9.13 2.91
N GLU A 45 -5.63 -8.39 3.76
CA GLU A 45 -6.51 -7.28 3.39
C GLU A 45 -5.70 -6.03 2.98
N GLN A 46 -4.95 -6.11 1.87
CA GLN A 46 -4.02 -5.06 1.42
C GLN A 46 -4.65 -3.68 1.36
N SER A 47 -5.90 -3.55 0.91
CA SER A 47 -6.57 -2.24 0.85
C SER A 47 -6.74 -1.61 2.23
N GLN A 48 -7.07 -2.41 3.25
CA GLN A 48 -7.27 -1.92 4.62
C GLN A 48 -5.91 -1.61 5.26
N ILE A 49 -4.93 -2.50 5.07
CA ILE A 49 -3.55 -2.32 5.55
C ILE A 49 -2.96 -1.04 4.95
N ASN A 50 -3.10 -0.86 3.63
CA ASN A 50 -2.62 0.33 2.93
C ASN A 50 -3.26 1.62 3.45
N SER A 51 -4.57 1.58 3.77
CA SER A 51 -5.25 2.72 4.38
C SER A 51 -4.72 3.06 5.77
N CYS A 52 -4.35 2.06 6.57
CA CYS A 52 -3.72 2.30 7.88
C CYS A 52 -2.35 2.99 7.71
N CYS A 53 -1.54 2.53 6.76
CA CYS A 53 -0.24 3.15 6.47
C CYS A 53 -0.39 4.58 5.93
N ALA A 54 -1.38 4.83 5.08
CA ALA A 54 -1.66 6.17 4.58
C ALA A 54 -2.02 7.16 5.70
N ASN A 55 -2.88 6.72 6.62
CA ASN A 55 -3.27 7.53 7.78
C ASN A 55 -2.09 7.72 8.77
N HIS A 56 -1.20 6.74 8.88
CA HIS A 56 0.00 6.81 9.71
C HIS A 56 1.01 7.82 9.16
N ASP A 57 1.31 7.75 7.87
CA ASP A 57 2.16 8.72 7.16
C ASP A 57 1.56 10.14 7.31
N GLN A 58 0.26 10.30 7.07
CA GLN A 58 -0.43 11.59 7.26
C GLN A 58 -0.36 12.11 8.70
N CYS A 59 -0.45 11.23 9.71
CA CYS A 59 -0.34 11.62 11.10
C CYS A 59 1.08 12.11 11.44
N TYR A 60 2.12 11.51 10.87
CA TYR A 60 3.50 11.95 11.05
C TYR A 60 3.77 13.31 10.39
N ASP A 61 3.04 13.64 9.32
CA ASP A 61 3.10 14.95 8.67
C ASP A 61 2.37 16.06 9.47
N ASP A 62 1.55 15.69 10.48
CA ASP A 62 0.86 16.65 11.35
C ASP A 62 1.77 17.15 12.49
N CYS A 63 1.98 18.46 12.55
CA CYS A 63 2.82 19.12 13.55
C CYS A 63 2.33 18.98 14.99
N ASP A 64 1.04 18.72 15.20
CA ASP A 64 0.41 18.63 16.52
C ASP A 64 0.37 17.20 17.08
N ALA A 65 0.65 16.19 16.24
CA ALA A 65 0.62 14.79 16.63
C ALA A 65 1.97 14.34 17.20
N THR A 66 1.93 13.65 18.33
CA THR A 66 3.14 12.96 18.82
C THR A 66 3.32 11.65 18.07
N ARG A 67 4.58 11.25 17.91
CA ARG A 67 4.94 9.97 17.32
C ARG A 67 4.23 8.77 17.99
N LEU A 68 4.17 8.80 19.32
CA LEU A 68 3.46 7.78 20.11
C LEU A 68 1.95 7.75 19.80
N THR A 69 1.33 8.91 19.61
CA THR A 69 -0.08 9.01 19.22
C THR A 69 -0.32 8.39 17.86
N CYS A 70 0.53 8.71 16.87
CA CYS A 70 0.41 8.14 15.52
C CYS A 70 0.61 6.63 15.51
N ASP A 71 1.62 6.13 16.23
CA ASP A 71 1.88 4.70 16.33
C ASP A 71 0.72 3.96 17.03
N ALA A 72 0.13 4.55 18.08
CA ALA A 72 -1.05 3.97 18.74
C ALA A 72 -2.28 3.92 17.81
N LEU A 73 -2.55 5.00 17.06
CA LEU A 73 -3.64 5.03 16.07
C LEU A 73 -3.41 4.02 14.94
N PHE A 74 -2.15 3.82 14.54
CA PHE A 74 -1.78 2.84 13.55
C PHE A 74 -2.02 1.40 14.04
N CYS A 75 -1.58 1.05 15.25
CA CYS A 75 -1.86 -0.26 15.85
C CYS A 75 -3.38 -0.51 15.98
N ASP A 76 -4.14 0.47 16.47
CA ASP A 76 -5.60 0.40 16.57
C ASP A 76 -6.29 0.22 15.20
N CYS A 77 -5.66 0.71 14.13
CA CYS A 77 -6.13 0.52 12.77
C CYS A 77 -5.89 -0.92 12.30
N LEU A 78 -4.68 -1.44 12.49
CA LEU A 78 -4.32 -2.81 12.12
C LEU A 78 -5.14 -3.86 12.88
N ASP A 79 -5.42 -3.62 14.17
CA ASP A 79 -6.17 -4.56 15.01
C ASP A 79 -7.61 -4.80 14.55
N LYS A 80 -8.21 -3.81 13.86
CA LYS A 80 -9.57 -3.91 13.32
C LYS A 80 -9.64 -4.72 12.03
N ILE A 81 -8.50 -5.03 11.41
CA ILE A 81 -8.45 -5.81 10.18
C ILE A 81 -8.70 -7.28 10.51
N SER A 82 -9.72 -7.86 9.89
CA SER A 82 -9.95 -9.31 9.96
C SER A 82 -8.78 -10.04 9.33
N ALA A 83 -8.01 -10.77 10.14
CA ALA A 83 -6.77 -11.41 9.72
C ALA A 83 -6.77 -12.90 10.08
N ASN A 84 -6.29 -13.74 9.17
CA ASN A 84 -5.89 -15.11 9.50
C ASN A 84 -4.55 -15.09 10.29
N ILE A 85 -4.10 -16.25 10.77
CA ILE A 85 -2.88 -16.37 11.60
C ILE A 85 -1.64 -15.82 10.88
N TYR A 86 -1.50 -16.07 9.58
CA TYR A 86 -0.37 -15.53 8.80
C TYR A 86 -0.42 -14.01 8.76
N CYS A 87 -1.58 -13.44 8.43
CA CYS A 87 -1.74 -12.00 8.35
C CYS A 87 -1.57 -11.33 9.72
N ARG A 88 -1.98 -11.97 10.81
CA ARG A 88 -1.71 -11.47 12.15
C ARG A 88 -0.20 -11.39 12.42
N PHE A 89 0.55 -12.44 12.09
CA PHE A 89 2.01 -12.44 12.21
C PHE A 89 2.71 -11.37 11.35
N VAL A 90 2.16 -11.02 10.19
CA VAL A 90 2.72 -9.96 9.32
C VAL A 90 2.40 -8.56 9.84
N LEU A 91 1.29 -8.39 10.57
CA LEU A 91 0.80 -7.10 11.05
C LEU A 91 1.24 -6.75 12.48
N ASP A 92 1.61 -7.75 13.29
CA ASP A 92 2.18 -7.59 14.64
C ASP A 92 3.67 -7.17 14.60
#